data_AF-A0A9X2NLC3-F1
#
_entry.id   AF-A0A9X2NLC3-F1
#
_cell.length_a   1.000
_cell.length_b   1.000
_cell.length_c   1.000
_cell.angle_alpha   90.00
_cell.angle_beta   90.00
_cell.angle_gamma   90.00
#
_symmetry.space_group_name_H-M   'P 1'
#
loop_
_entity.id
_entity.type
_entity.pdbx_description
1 polymer ?
#
loop_
_entity_poly.entity_id
_entity_poly.type
_entity_poly.pdbx_seq_one_letter_code
_entity_poly.pdbx_strand_id
1 'polypeptide(L)'
;MTTPIPGTSSGAPEGAPWHLWGFGAVIVVLVVQVASTVAVRLDATRTVELGGWGALLLAAVPSTAAALVTFIVTRARGNGLRMDLGLDWRVQDLRVGTACGLLALVVSVPWAALVGAPDGGSTVGTLVVKGHPSVPVAFAVCAYVALLGPIFEELVYRGLVWRAVERQQLRSARFRRFAAFILSTVLFAVSFVEPSRIPLLLVLGIPFGLARLATGRLLASVVAHQVSNFLPALSVLLAALGYRPDGSA
;
A
#
# COMPACT_ATOMS: atom_id res chain seq x y z
N MET A 1 -36.54 46.91 -29.59
CA MET A 1 -36.74 46.08 -28.38
C MET A 1 -36.06 44.74 -28.61
N THR A 2 -34.85 44.58 -28.06
CA THR A 2 -34.05 43.35 -28.13
C THR A 2 -34.46 42.44 -26.96
N THR A 3 -34.95 41.24 -27.27
CA THR A 3 -35.23 40.20 -26.28
C THR A 3 -33.91 39.67 -25.69
N PRO A 4 -33.79 39.53 -24.36
CA PRO A 4 -32.59 38.93 -23.77
C PRO A 4 -32.62 37.41 -23.96
N ILE A 5 -31.48 36.84 -24.38
CA ILE A 5 -31.24 35.40 -24.43
C ILE A 5 -31.13 34.89 -22.98
N PRO A 6 -31.88 33.83 -22.57
CA PRO A 6 -31.72 33.24 -21.25
C PRO A 6 -30.30 32.70 -21.09
N GLY A 7 -29.62 33.19 -20.06
CA GLY A 7 -28.28 32.77 -19.71
C GLY A 7 -28.20 31.27 -19.45
N THR A 8 -27.20 30.63 -20.06
CA THR A 8 -26.77 29.28 -19.72
C THR A 8 -26.16 29.30 -18.32
N SER A 9 -26.99 29.08 -17.29
CA SER A 9 -26.47 28.69 -15.99
C SER A 9 -25.87 27.29 -16.15
N SER A 10 -24.55 27.20 -16.22
CA SER A 10 -23.82 25.95 -16.03
C SER A 10 -23.96 25.51 -14.58
N GLY A 11 -25.15 25.02 -14.24
CA GLY A 11 -25.40 24.33 -12.98
C GLY A 11 -24.55 23.08 -12.96
N ALA A 12 -23.43 23.11 -12.24
CA ALA A 12 -22.89 21.88 -11.68
C ALA A 12 -24.05 21.19 -10.93
N PRO A 13 -24.26 19.87 -11.11
CA PRO A 13 -25.39 19.20 -10.50
C PRO A 13 -25.36 19.43 -8.98
N GLU A 14 -26.41 20.07 -8.45
CA GLU A 14 -26.65 20.20 -7.03
C GLU A 14 -26.56 18.80 -6.39
N GLY A 15 -25.60 18.61 -5.48
CA GLY A 15 -25.44 17.36 -4.73
C GLY A 15 -24.19 16.53 -5.03
N ALA A 16 -23.27 16.96 -5.91
CA ALA A 16 -21.97 16.30 -6.02
C ALA A 16 -21.17 16.47 -4.70
N PRO A 17 -20.60 15.39 -4.11
CA PRO A 17 -19.82 15.49 -2.88
C PRO A 17 -18.66 16.47 -3.05
N TRP A 18 -18.52 17.43 -2.14
CA TRP A 18 -17.46 18.43 -2.22
C TRP A 18 -16.10 17.77 -2.00
N HIS A 19 -15.10 18.06 -2.82
CA HIS A 19 -13.72 17.65 -2.56
C HIS A 19 -12.78 18.77 -2.96
N LEU A 20 -11.68 18.95 -2.22
CA LEU A 20 -10.71 20.01 -2.44
C LEU A 20 -9.27 19.50 -2.59
N TRP A 21 -9.04 18.20 -2.43
CA TRP A 21 -7.71 17.61 -2.62
C TRP A 21 -7.55 17.00 -4.03
N GLY A 22 -6.30 16.96 -4.51
CA GLY A 22 -5.91 16.42 -5.82
C GLY A 22 -4.45 15.95 -5.81
N PHE A 23 -3.71 16.10 -6.91
CA PHE A 23 -2.30 15.66 -6.98
C PHE A 23 -1.37 16.33 -5.94
N GLY A 24 -1.67 17.56 -5.51
CA GLY A 24 -0.90 18.20 -4.43
C GLY A 24 -0.92 17.38 -3.13
N ALA A 25 -2.04 16.74 -2.79
CA ALA A 25 -2.11 15.86 -1.64
C ALA A 25 -1.29 14.58 -1.83
N VAL A 26 -1.29 14.02 -3.05
CA VAL A 26 -0.45 12.87 -3.39
C VAL A 26 1.02 13.20 -3.19
N ILE A 27 1.48 14.36 -3.68
CA ILE A 27 2.86 14.81 -3.51
C ILE A 27 3.23 14.93 -2.03
N VAL A 28 2.39 15.59 -1.22
CA VAL A 28 2.62 15.74 0.22
C VAL A 28 2.75 14.37 0.91
N VAL A 29 1.85 13.43 0.62
CA VAL A 29 1.89 12.09 1.22
C VAL A 29 3.13 11.31 0.79
N LEU A 30 3.54 11.38 -0.48
CA LEU A 30 4.76 10.74 -0.96
C LEU A 30 6.02 11.38 -0.36
N VAL A 31 6.04 12.71 -0.19
CA VAL A 31 7.13 13.40 0.49
C VAL A 31 7.23 12.95 1.95
N VAL A 32 6.10 12.85 2.66
CA VAL A 32 6.08 12.36 4.04
C VAL A 32 6.58 10.91 4.13
N GLN A 33 6.14 10.04 3.23
CA GLN A 33 6.61 8.65 3.14
C GLN A 33 8.13 8.58 2.94
N VAL A 34 8.67 9.32 1.97
CA VAL A 34 10.12 9.30 1.67
C VAL A 34 10.92 9.95 2.79
N ALA A 35 10.48 11.10 3.29
CA ALA A 35 11.17 11.82 4.37
C ALA A 35 11.23 11.00 5.65
N SER A 36 10.14 10.34 6.05
CA SER A 36 10.13 9.43 7.20
C SER A 36 11.00 8.19 6.98
N THR A 37 11.01 7.63 5.77
CA THR A 37 11.93 6.52 5.43
C THR A 37 13.39 6.94 5.56
N VAL A 38 13.76 8.12 5.05
CA VAL A 38 15.12 8.67 5.18
C VAL A 38 15.44 8.97 6.65
N ALA A 39 14.52 9.58 7.39
CA ALA A 39 14.74 9.92 8.80
C ALA A 39 15.03 8.68 9.66
N VAL A 40 14.28 7.58 9.48
CA VAL A 40 14.53 6.34 10.21
C VAL A 40 15.86 5.70 9.80
N ARG A 41 16.23 5.77 8.51
CA ARG A 41 17.52 5.24 8.01
C ARG A 41 18.73 6.08 8.42
N LEU A 42 18.59 7.39 8.61
CA LEU A 42 19.67 8.25 9.10
C LEU A 42 20.04 7.94 10.55
N ASP A 43 19.09 7.46 11.35
CA ASP A 43 19.32 6.94 12.71
C ASP A 43 19.74 5.45 12.67
N ALA A 44 20.63 5.11 11.73
CA ALA A 44 21.08 3.74 11.47
C ALA A 44 21.68 3.07 12.70
N THR A 45 22.43 3.83 13.51
CA THR A 45 23.04 3.33 14.75
C THR A 45 21.98 2.89 15.75
N ARG A 46 21.01 3.75 16.06
CA ARG A 46 19.92 3.38 16.99
C ARG A 46 19.02 2.29 16.44
N THR A 47 18.71 2.29 15.15
CA THR A 47 17.88 1.24 14.56
C THR A 47 18.54 -0.12 14.62
N VAL A 48 19.87 -0.20 14.47
CA VAL A 48 20.65 -1.43 14.68
C VAL A 48 20.66 -1.85 16.16
N GLU A 49 20.88 -0.92 17.09
CA GLU A 49 20.84 -1.19 18.54
C GLU A 49 19.49 -1.74 19.01
N LEU A 50 18.39 -1.27 18.41
CA LEU A 50 17.03 -1.72 18.72
C LEU A 50 16.70 -3.11 18.15
N GLY A 51 17.60 -3.71 17.35
CA GLY A 51 17.43 -5.02 16.76
C GLY A 51 16.10 -5.13 16.00
N GLY A 52 15.29 -6.14 16.36
CA GLY A 52 14.02 -6.36 15.66
C GLY A 52 12.95 -5.28 15.89
N TRP A 53 13.05 -4.49 16.97
CA TRP A 53 12.21 -3.29 17.13
C TRP A 53 12.60 -2.21 16.12
N GLY A 54 13.89 -2.05 15.83
CA GLY A 54 14.36 -1.14 14.77
C GLY A 54 13.84 -1.57 13.40
N ALA A 55 13.81 -2.88 13.12
CA ALA A 55 13.24 -3.43 11.90
C ALA A 55 11.73 -3.16 11.77
N LEU A 56 10.98 -3.25 12.87
CA LEU A 56 9.57 -2.86 12.91
C LEU A 56 9.39 -1.36 12.67
N LEU A 57 10.18 -0.49 13.29
CA LEU A 57 10.10 0.96 13.08
C LEU A 57 10.36 1.34 11.62
N LEU A 58 11.37 0.71 10.99
CA LEU A 58 11.70 0.92 9.58
C LEU A 58 10.54 0.55 8.65
N ALA A 59 9.78 -0.50 8.97
CA ALA A 59 8.59 -0.88 8.22
C ALA A 59 7.38 0.01 8.55
N ALA A 60 7.20 0.35 9.83
CA ALA A 60 5.95 0.88 10.34
C ALA A 60 5.82 2.40 10.23
N VAL A 61 6.88 3.13 10.57
CA VAL A 61 6.85 4.59 10.63
C VAL A 61 6.48 5.21 9.28
N PRO A 62 7.08 4.81 8.15
CA PRO A 62 6.79 5.48 6.89
C PRO A 62 5.35 5.32 6.41
N SER A 63 4.86 4.07 6.32
CA SER A 63 3.51 3.79 5.83
C SER A 63 2.44 4.29 6.78
N THR A 64 2.67 4.24 8.11
CA THR A 64 1.75 4.82 9.10
C THR A 64 1.67 6.35 8.95
N ALA A 65 2.80 7.05 8.80
CA ALA A 65 2.82 8.49 8.62
C ALA A 65 2.09 8.91 7.33
N ALA A 66 2.35 8.22 6.22
CA ALA A 66 1.70 8.49 4.94
C ALA A 66 0.18 8.21 4.99
N ALA A 67 -0.24 7.11 5.63
CA ALA A 67 -1.65 6.80 5.82
C ALA A 67 -2.35 7.80 6.74
N LEU A 68 -1.70 8.27 7.80
CA LEU A 68 -2.24 9.30 8.69
C LEU A 68 -2.45 10.62 7.94
N VAL A 69 -1.48 11.06 7.14
CA VAL A 69 -1.63 12.27 6.32
C VAL A 69 -2.74 12.08 5.28
N THR A 70 -2.85 10.90 4.68
CA THR A 70 -3.96 10.55 3.78
C THR A 70 -5.32 10.66 4.48
N PHE A 71 -5.43 10.13 5.70
CA PHE A 71 -6.63 10.25 6.51
C PHE A 71 -6.97 11.70 6.83
N ILE A 72 -5.98 12.50 7.27
CA ILE A 72 -6.16 13.92 7.58
C ILE A 72 -6.63 14.68 6.34
N VAL A 73 -5.99 14.49 5.19
CA VAL A 73 -6.36 15.16 3.93
C VAL A 73 -7.79 14.81 3.52
N THR A 74 -8.14 13.52 3.51
CA THR A 74 -9.49 13.08 3.10
C THR A 74 -10.57 13.56 4.07
N ARG A 75 -10.24 13.76 5.35
CA ARG A 75 -11.20 14.27 6.34
C ARG A 75 -11.33 15.79 6.36
N ALA A 76 -10.23 16.51 6.16
CA ALA A 76 -10.17 17.97 6.23
C ALA A 76 -10.49 18.65 4.88
N ARG A 77 -10.23 17.97 3.76
CA ARG A 77 -10.39 18.50 2.40
C ARG A 77 -11.31 17.65 1.52
N GLY A 78 -12.06 16.72 2.11
CA GLY A 78 -12.96 15.83 1.39
C GLY A 78 -13.97 15.16 2.30
N ASN A 79 -14.39 13.96 1.91
CA ASN A 79 -15.55 13.28 2.48
C ASN A 79 -15.18 12.04 3.33
N GLY A 80 -13.90 11.90 3.68
CA GLY A 80 -13.37 10.75 4.42
C GLY A 80 -13.19 9.49 3.58
N LEU A 81 -12.59 8.45 4.18
CA LEU A 81 -12.04 7.29 3.47
C LEU A 81 -13.07 6.50 2.64
N ARG A 82 -14.29 6.36 3.13
CA ARG A 82 -15.33 5.58 2.44
C ARG A 82 -15.71 6.19 1.09
N MET A 83 -16.10 7.47 1.09
CA MET A 83 -16.50 8.17 -0.12
C MET A 83 -15.29 8.51 -1.00
N ASP A 84 -14.23 9.04 -0.40
CA ASP A 84 -13.09 9.53 -1.17
C ASP A 84 -12.24 8.40 -1.74
N LEU A 85 -11.94 7.37 -0.94
CA LEU A 85 -11.03 6.30 -1.32
C LEU A 85 -11.77 5.03 -1.74
N GLY A 86 -13.09 4.95 -1.57
CA GLY A 86 -13.84 3.73 -1.88
C GLY A 86 -13.60 2.60 -0.87
N LEU A 87 -13.33 2.97 0.40
CA LEU A 87 -13.28 2.02 1.52
C LEU A 87 -14.71 1.60 1.88
N ASP A 88 -15.27 0.70 1.08
CA ASP A 88 -16.57 0.08 1.28
C ASP A 88 -16.40 -1.44 1.41
N TRP A 89 -17.25 -2.07 2.19
CA TRP A 89 -17.15 -3.50 2.50
C TRP A 89 -18.22 -4.31 1.76
N ARG A 90 -17.79 -5.26 0.93
CA ARG A 90 -18.66 -6.29 0.36
C ARG A 90 -17.99 -7.67 0.38
N VAL A 91 -18.79 -8.73 0.49
CA VAL A 91 -18.29 -10.12 0.43
C VAL A 91 -17.53 -10.41 -0.87
N GLN A 92 -17.91 -9.76 -1.98
CA GLN A 92 -17.17 -9.86 -3.24
C GLN A 92 -15.71 -9.39 -3.10
N ASP A 93 -15.42 -8.43 -2.22
CA ASP A 93 -14.05 -7.94 -2.01
C ASP A 93 -13.18 -9.00 -1.35
N LEU A 94 -13.75 -9.80 -0.45
CA LEU A 94 -13.06 -10.97 0.11
C LEU A 94 -12.74 -11.98 -0.99
N ARG A 95 -13.73 -12.35 -1.80
CA ARG A 95 -13.53 -13.35 -2.86
C ARG A 95 -12.50 -12.93 -3.90
N VAL A 96 -12.66 -11.72 -4.44
CA VAL A 96 -11.75 -11.18 -5.47
C VAL A 96 -10.38 -10.88 -4.87
N GLY A 97 -10.35 -10.29 -3.68
CA GLY A 97 -9.12 -9.99 -2.96
C GLY A 97 -8.32 -11.26 -2.68
N THR A 98 -8.93 -12.30 -2.11
CA THR A 98 -8.25 -13.57 -1.87
C THR A 98 -7.75 -14.21 -3.16
N ALA A 99 -8.55 -14.23 -4.23
CA ALA A 99 -8.10 -14.77 -5.52
C ALA A 99 -6.88 -14.02 -6.08
N CYS A 100 -6.90 -12.68 -6.03
CA CYS A 100 -5.75 -11.86 -6.43
C CYS A 100 -4.54 -12.02 -5.48
N GLY A 101 -4.76 -12.19 -4.18
CA GLY A 101 -3.68 -12.43 -3.22
C GLY A 101 -3.00 -13.78 -3.43
N LEU A 102 -3.79 -14.84 -3.71
CA LEU A 102 -3.25 -16.14 -4.10
C LEU A 102 -2.47 -16.07 -5.41
N LEU A 103 -2.96 -15.30 -6.39
CA LEU A 103 -2.22 -15.03 -7.62
C LEU A 103 -0.88 -14.34 -7.32
N ALA A 104 -0.86 -13.36 -6.41
CA ALA A 104 0.38 -12.70 -5.99
C ALA A 104 1.38 -13.69 -5.38
N LEU A 105 0.92 -14.64 -4.55
CA LEU A 105 1.77 -15.71 -3.99
C LEU A 105 2.34 -16.63 -5.08
N VAL A 106 1.50 -17.07 -6.01
CA VAL A 106 1.91 -17.94 -7.13
C VAL A 106 2.98 -17.26 -7.98
N VAL A 107 2.91 -15.94 -8.14
CA VAL A 107 3.92 -15.19 -8.91
C VAL A 107 5.17 -14.88 -8.08
N SER A 108 5.05 -14.66 -6.77
CA SER A 108 6.19 -14.31 -5.91
C SER A 108 7.13 -15.47 -5.64
N VAL A 109 6.63 -16.72 -5.62
CA VAL A 109 7.45 -17.91 -5.35
C VAL A 109 8.48 -18.17 -6.47
N PRO A 110 8.11 -18.23 -7.76
CA PRO A 110 9.08 -18.33 -8.85
C PRO A 110 10.03 -17.14 -8.93
N TRP A 111 9.57 -15.94 -8.56
CA TRP A 111 10.43 -14.76 -8.50
C TRP A 111 11.58 -14.94 -7.51
N ALA A 112 11.29 -15.44 -6.30
CA ALA A 112 12.31 -15.73 -5.29
C ALA A 112 13.30 -16.81 -5.77
N ALA A 113 12.84 -17.79 -6.54
CA ALA A 113 13.70 -18.82 -7.12
C ALA A 113 14.60 -18.27 -8.25
N LEU A 114 14.10 -17.31 -9.05
CA LEU A 114 14.82 -16.75 -10.20
C LEU A 114 15.89 -15.73 -9.80
N VAL A 115 15.58 -14.87 -8.84
CA VAL A 115 16.45 -13.74 -8.44
C VAL A 115 17.34 -14.09 -7.24
N GLY A 116 17.07 -15.23 -6.59
CA GLY A 116 17.66 -15.60 -5.32
C GLY A 116 16.90 -14.99 -4.15
N ALA A 117 16.98 -15.65 -2.99
CA ALA A 117 16.43 -15.09 -1.76
C ALA A 117 17.09 -13.73 -1.50
N PRO A 118 16.34 -12.66 -1.16
CA PRO A 118 16.95 -11.39 -0.83
C PRO A 118 17.94 -11.58 0.33
N ASP A 119 19.11 -10.95 0.25
CA ASP A 119 20.15 -10.96 1.30
C ASP A 119 19.71 -10.23 2.59
N GLY A 120 18.45 -10.32 2.99
CA GLY A 120 17.88 -9.59 4.12
C GLY A 120 17.47 -8.15 3.83
N GLY A 121 17.35 -7.71 2.56
CA GLY A 121 16.95 -6.34 2.23
C GLY A 121 15.59 -5.92 2.79
N SER A 122 14.65 -6.87 2.92
CA SER A 122 13.35 -6.62 3.56
C SER A 122 13.39 -6.80 5.08
N THR A 123 12.51 -6.11 5.81
CA THR A 123 12.29 -6.32 7.26
C THR A 123 12.11 -7.79 7.62
N VAL A 124 11.27 -8.50 6.87
CA VAL A 124 11.07 -9.96 7.03
C VAL A 124 12.38 -10.72 6.80
N GLY A 125 13.10 -10.41 5.71
CA GLY A 125 14.37 -11.05 5.39
C GLY A 125 15.44 -10.82 6.46
N THR A 126 15.60 -9.58 6.96
CA THR A 126 16.53 -9.28 8.06
C THR A 126 16.21 -10.13 9.29
N LEU A 127 14.93 -10.22 9.67
CA LEU A 127 14.53 -10.91 10.89
C LEU A 127 14.59 -12.43 10.79
N VAL A 128 14.25 -13.00 9.63
CA VAL A 128 14.25 -14.46 9.41
C VAL A 128 15.66 -14.97 9.12
N VAL A 129 16.41 -14.29 8.26
CA VAL A 129 17.72 -14.75 7.77
C VAL A 129 18.87 -14.30 8.67
N LYS A 130 18.84 -13.06 9.15
CA LYS A 130 19.96 -12.45 9.90
C LYS A 130 19.70 -12.29 11.39
N GLY A 131 18.48 -12.61 11.85
CA GLY A 131 18.03 -12.30 13.19
C GLY A 131 17.59 -13.52 14.00
N HIS A 132 17.46 -13.27 15.31
CA HIS A 132 16.73 -14.11 16.27
C HIS A 132 15.78 -13.18 17.04
N PRO A 133 14.69 -12.70 16.40
CA PRO A 133 13.76 -11.80 17.09
C PRO A 133 13.15 -12.51 18.29
N SER A 134 13.00 -11.78 19.39
CA SER A 134 12.19 -12.28 20.51
C SER A 134 10.74 -12.47 20.06
N VAL A 135 10.03 -13.41 20.70
CA VAL A 135 8.63 -13.72 20.37
C VAL A 135 7.72 -12.48 20.35
N PRO A 136 7.81 -11.52 21.31
CA PRO A 136 7.01 -10.30 21.26
C PRO A 136 7.28 -9.44 20.02
N VAL A 137 8.56 -9.31 19.63
CA VAL A 137 8.96 -8.56 18.43
C VAL A 137 8.43 -9.25 17.18
N ALA A 138 8.60 -10.57 17.09
CA ALA A 138 8.15 -11.34 15.95
C ALA A 138 6.63 -11.29 15.79
N PHE A 139 5.88 -11.36 16.90
CA PHE A 139 4.42 -11.17 16.89
C PHE A 139 4.04 -9.78 16.40
N ALA A 140 4.68 -8.71 16.90
CA ALA A 140 4.40 -7.34 16.49
C ALA A 140 4.68 -7.12 15.00
N VAL A 141 5.82 -7.63 14.50
CA VAL A 141 6.17 -7.57 13.08
C VAL A 141 5.19 -8.38 12.24
N CYS A 142 4.85 -9.60 12.65
CA CYS A 142 3.88 -10.44 11.95
C CYS A 142 2.53 -9.74 11.85
N ALA A 143 2.01 -9.20 12.95
CA ALA A 143 0.74 -8.47 12.97
C ALA A 143 0.79 -7.22 12.07
N TYR A 144 1.90 -6.48 12.10
CA TYR A 144 2.05 -5.30 11.25
C TYR A 144 2.10 -5.67 9.76
N VAL A 145 3.01 -6.58 9.37
CA VAL A 145 3.24 -6.95 7.97
C VAL A 145 2.03 -7.67 7.37
N ALA A 146 1.35 -8.52 8.14
CA ALA A 146 0.18 -9.25 7.66
C ALA A 146 -1.08 -8.38 7.60
N LEU A 147 -1.24 -7.40 8.50
CA LEU A 147 -2.52 -6.69 8.68
C LEU A 147 -2.43 -5.18 8.47
N LEU A 148 -1.67 -4.47 9.31
CA LEU A 148 -1.70 -3.00 9.35
C LEU A 148 -0.96 -2.35 8.18
N GLY A 149 0.24 -2.83 7.86
CA GLY A 149 1.04 -2.35 6.72
C GLY A 149 0.25 -2.37 5.41
N PRO A 150 -0.35 -3.52 5.02
CA PRO A 150 -1.22 -3.60 3.84
C PRO A 150 -2.36 -2.59 3.84
N ILE A 151 -3.02 -2.35 4.98
CA ILE A 151 -4.10 -1.35 5.06
C ILE A 151 -3.54 0.04 4.78
N PHE A 152 -2.44 0.42 5.43
CA PHE A 152 -1.84 1.74 5.32
C PHE A 152 -1.32 2.04 3.91
N GLU A 153 -0.62 1.07 3.31
CA GLU A 153 -0.09 1.20 1.97
C GLU A 153 -1.23 1.30 0.94
N GLU A 154 -2.27 0.46 1.04
CA GLU A 154 -3.39 0.50 0.10
C GLU A 154 -4.20 1.81 0.21
N LEU A 155 -4.36 2.38 1.42
CA LEU A 155 -4.96 3.71 1.59
C LEU A 155 -4.24 4.79 0.76
N VAL A 156 -2.90 4.75 0.73
CA VAL A 156 -2.10 5.70 -0.06
C VAL A 156 -2.21 5.39 -1.55
N TYR A 157 -1.89 4.17 -1.98
CA TYR A 157 -1.70 3.87 -3.40
C TYR A 157 -3.02 3.55 -4.13
N ARG A 158 -3.85 2.64 -3.61
CA ARG A 158 -5.13 2.24 -4.26
C ARG A 158 -6.30 3.11 -3.81
N GLY A 159 -6.11 3.88 -2.75
CA GLY A 159 -6.97 4.97 -2.30
C GLY A 159 -6.58 6.30 -2.94
N LEU A 160 -5.67 7.04 -2.29
CA LEU A 160 -5.39 8.45 -2.60
C LEU A 160 -4.84 8.65 -4.02
N VAL A 161 -3.75 7.97 -4.38
CA VAL A 161 -3.13 8.07 -5.71
C VAL A 161 -4.13 7.67 -6.80
N TRP A 162 -4.77 6.52 -6.62
CA TRP A 162 -5.76 6.02 -7.57
C TRP A 162 -6.87 7.04 -7.86
N ARG A 163 -7.44 7.60 -6.81
CA ARG A 163 -8.56 8.54 -6.91
C ARG A 163 -8.13 9.91 -7.43
N ALA A 164 -6.91 10.36 -7.14
CA ALA A 164 -6.34 11.57 -7.75
C ALA A 164 -6.28 11.46 -9.29
N VAL A 165 -5.96 10.27 -9.81
CA VAL A 165 -5.93 9.99 -11.25
C VAL A 165 -7.33 9.79 -11.83
N GLU A 166 -8.19 9.00 -11.17
CA GLU A 166 -9.53 8.67 -11.67
C GLU A 166 -10.42 9.90 -11.87
N ARG A 167 -10.20 10.95 -11.05
CA ARG A 167 -10.95 12.21 -11.04
C ARG A 167 -10.51 13.22 -12.11
N GLN A 168 -9.40 12.99 -12.81
CA GLN A 168 -8.96 13.89 -13.88
C GLN A 168 -9.95 13.91 -15.05
N GLN A 169 -10.27 15.06 -15.62
CA GLN A 169 -11.28 15.18 -16.68
C GLN A 169 -10.73 14.94 -18.10
N LEU A 170 -9.46 14.54 -18.23
CA LEU A 170 -8.72 14.62 -19.48
C LEU A 170 -9.04 13.52 -20.52
N ARG A 171 -9.59 12.36 -20.12
CA ARG A 171 -9.82 11.18 -21.01
C ARG A 171 -10.98 10.30 -20.56
N SER A 172 -11.30 9.24 -21.32
CA SER A 172 -12.37 8.28 -21.02
C SER A 172 -12.22 7.58 -19.66
N ALA A 173 -13.33 7.17 -19.03
CA ALA A 173 -13.31 6.53 -17.71
C ALA A 173 -12.44 5.26 -17.66
N ARG A 174 -12.43 4.46 -18.74
CA ARG A 174 -11.59 3.26 -18.85
C ARG A 174 -10.11 3.61 -18.84
N PHE A 175 -9.71 4.63 -19.59
CA PHE A 175 -8.32 5.11 -19.60
C PHE A 175 -7.88 5.55 -18.22
N ARG A 176 -8.72 6.32 -17.50
CA ARG A 176 -8.38 6.84 -16.17
C ARG A 176 -8.19 5.74 -15.13
N ARG A 177 -9.04 4.71 -15.15
CA ARG A 177 -8.89 3.54 -14.26
C ARG A 177 -7.61 2.75 -14.57
N PHE A 178 -7.31 2.56 -15.85
CA PHE A 178 -6.07 1.89 -16.25
C PHE A 178 -4.82 2.72 -15.89
N ALA A 179 -4.85 4.03 -16.10
CA ALA A 179 -3.78 4.93 -15.69
C ALA A 179 -3.59 4.94 -14.16
N ALA A 180 -4.69 4.94 -13.40
CA ALA A 180 -4.66 4.82 -11.93
C ALA A 180 -4.04 3.49 -11.49
N PHE A 181 -4.38 2.39 -12.16
CA PHE A 181 -3.79 1.07 -11.93
C PHE A 181 -2.28 1.07 -12.17
N ILE A 182 -1.81 1.58 -13.30
CA ILE A 182 -0.37 1.63 -13.60
C ILE A 182 0.36 2.56 -12.63
N LEU A 183 -0.11 3.80 -12.46
CA LEU A 183 0.58 4.79 -11.64
C LEU A 183 0.64 4.39 -10.16
N SER A 184 -0.46 3.90 -9.59
CA SER A 184 -0.47 3.43 -8.21
C SER A 184 0.46 2.23 -8.00
N THR A 185 0.55 1.31 -8.97
CA THR A 185 1.44 0.15 -8.91
C THR A 185 2.91 0.54 -8.99
N VAL A 186 3.25 1.45 -9.90
CA VAL A 186 4.63 1.97 -10.02
C VAL A 186 5.02 2.75 -8.77
N LEU A 187 4.17 3.68 -8.31
CA LEU A 187 4.44 4.49 -7.12
C LEU A 187 4.56 3.62 -5.86
N PHE A 188 3.73 2.59 -5.72
CA PHE A 188 3.86 1.60 -4.65
C PHE A 188 5.26 0.98 -4.63
N ALA A 189 5.72 0.47 -5.78
CA ALA A 189 7.01 -0.23 -5.84
C ALA A 189 8.21 0.70 -5.56
N VAL A 190 8.24 1.89 -6.17
CA VAL A 190 9.41 2.79 -6.05
C VAL A 190 9.49 3.51 -4.69
N SER A 191 8.37 3.61 -3.95
CA SER A 191 8.33 4.33 -2.67
C SER A 191 9.07 3.62 -1.53
N PHE A 192 9.48 2.36 -1.70
CA PHE A 192 10.24 1.61 -0.68
C PHE A 192 11.73 2.01 -0.62
N VAL A 193 12.22 2.82 -1.58
CA VAL A 193 13.60 3.35 -1.63
C VAL A 193 14.65 2.24 -1.49
N GLU A 194 14.38 1.10 -2.12
CA GLU A 194 15.25 -0.07 -2.10
C GLU A 194 15.29 -0.70 -3.50
N PRO A 195 16.28 -0.37 -4.33
CA PRO A 195 16.29 -0.73 -5.75
C PRO A 195 16.13 -2.23 -6.03
N SER A 196 16.70 -3.09 -5.17
CA SER A 196 16.61 -4.55 -5.27
C SER A 196 15.18 -5.09 -5.10
N ARG A 197 14.31 -4.38 -4.38
CA ARG A 197 12.92 -4.81 -4.13
C ARG A 197 11.94 -4.29 -5.17
N ILE A 198 12.27 -3.21 -5.88
CA ILE A 198 11.36 -2.58 -6.86
C ILE A 198 10.81 -3.60 -7.88
N PRO A 199 11.62 -4.48 -8.50
CA PRO A 199 11.09 -5.44 -9.47
C PRO A 199 10.05 -6.40 -8.89
N LEU A 200 10.32 -6.98 -7.70
CA LEU A 200 9.37 -7.84 -7.00
C LEU A 200 8.08 -7.07 -6.65
N LEU A 201 8.22 -5.85 -6.14
CA LEU A 201 7.07 -5.03 -5.73
C LEU A 201 6.21 -4.58 -6.91
N LEU A 202 6.80 -4.36 -8.09
CA LEU A 202 6.04 -4.10 -9.32
C LEU A 202 5.18 -5.30 -9.68
N VAL A 203 5.76 -6.50 -9.62
CA VAL A 203 5.07 -7.76 -9.92
C VAL A 203 3.96 -8.05 -8.91
N LEU A 204 4.22 -7.88 -7.62
CA LEU A 204 3.23 -8.02 -6.54
C LEU A 204 2.12 -6.97 -6.60
N GLY A 205 2.45 -5.74 -6.98
CA GLY A 205 1.50 -4.65 -7.06
C GLY A 205 0.44 -4.83 -8.15
N ILE A 206 0.72 -5.64 -9.18
CA ILE A 206 -0.24 -5.95 -10.25
C ILE A 206 -1.50 -6.63 -9.70
N PRO A 207 -1.42 -7.79 -9.01
CA PRO A 207 -2.61 -8.41 -8.40
C PRO A 207 -3.39 -7.48 -7.46
N PHE A 208 -2.72 -6.65 -6.65
CA PHE A 208 -3.40 -5.71 -5.75
C PHE A 208 -4.20 -4.66 -6.55
N GLY A 209 -3.59 -4.13 -7.60
CA GLY A 209 -4.25 -3.21 -8.53
C GLY A 209 -5.38 -3.88 -9.34
N LEU A 210 -5.25 -5.15 -9.71
CA LEU A 210 -6.29 -5.91 -10.41
C LEU A 210 -7.53 -6.11 -9.51
N ALA A 211 -7.33 -6.39 -8.22
CA ALA A 211 -8.43 -6.45 -7.26
C ALA A 211 -9.22 -5.13 -7.18
N ARG A 212 -8.51 -3.99 -7.23
CA ARG A 212 -9.12 -2.65 -7.31
C ARG A 212 -9.86 -2.43 -8.62
N LEU A 213 -9.24 -2.77 -9.76
CA LEU A 213 -9.85 -2.64 -11.09
C LEU A 213 -11.14 -3.44 -11.20
N ALA A 214 -11.15 -4.66 -10.68
CA ALA A 214 -12.26 -5.59 -10.78
C ALA A 214 -13.47 -5.18 -9.92
N THR A 215 -13.23 -4.67 -8.70
CA THR A 215 -14.30 -4.36 -7.75
C THR A 215 -14.67 -2.89 -7.69
N GLY A 216 -13.77 -2.00 -8.08
CA GLY A 216 -13.90 -0.57 -7.83
C GLY A 216 -13.89 -0.20 -6.35
N ARG A 217 -13.48 -1.10 -5.44
CA ARG A 217 -13.46 -0.93 -3.97
C ARG A 217 -12.06 -1.17 -3.41
N LEU A 218 -11.68 -0.40 -2.40
CA LEU A 218 -10.32 -0.39 -1.85
C LEU A 218 -10.01 -1.68 -1.10
N LEU A 219 -11.02 -2.20 -0.41
CA LEU A 219 -10.91 -3.38 0.42
C LEU A 219 -10.43 -4.62 -0.34
N ALA A 220 -10.82 -4.79 -1.60
CA ALA A 220 -10.38 -5.93 -2.40
C ALA A 220 -8.84 -5.95 -2.55
N SER A 221 -8.22 -4.78 -2.70
CA SER A 221 -6.76 -4.65 -2.74
C SER A 221 -6.12 -4.88 -1.37
N VAL A 222 -6.74 -4.37 -0.29
CA VAL A 222 -6.29 -4.65 1.08
C VAL A 222 -6.23 -6.15 1.32
N VAL A 223 -7.31 -6.88 1.01
CA VAL A 223 -7.37 -8.34 1.19
C VAL A 223 -6.33 -9.04 0.33
N ALA A 224 -6.18 -8.65 -0.94
CA ALA A 224 -5.17 -9.24 -1.83
C ALA A 224 -3.75 -9.08 -1.25
N HIS A 225 -3.45 -7.89 -0.72
CA HIS A 225 -2.16 -7.57 -0.14
C HIS A 225 -1.95 -8.29 1.21
N GLN A 226 -2.97 -8.38 2.06
CA GLN A 226 -2.89 -9.14 3.32
C GLN A 226 -2.65 -10.64 3.05
N VAL A 227 -3.35 -11.22 2.08
CA VAL A 227 -3.16 -12.63 1.70
C VAL A 227 -1.74 -12.87 1.18
N SER A 228 -1.20 -11.98 0.35
CA SER A 228 0.17 -12.14 -0.15
C SER A 228 1.24 -11.96 0.94
N ASN A 229 1.00 -11.10 1.92
CA ASN A 229 1.94 -10.84 3.01
C ASN A 229 1.80 -11.81 4.19
N PHE A 230 0.75 -12.63 4.23
CA PHE A 230 0.52 -13.54 5.34
C PHE A 230 1.66 -14.56 5.52
N LEU A 231 2.11 -15.22 4.44
CA LEU A 231 3.19 -16.22 4.53
C LEU A 231 4.55 -15.59 4.94
N PRO A 232 5.00 -14.47 4.33
CA PRO A 232 6.20 -13.76 4.80
C PRO A 232 6.09 -13.28 6.25
N ALA A 233 4.92 -12.82 6.69
CA ALA A 233 4.73 -12.38 8.08
C ALA A 233 4.80 -13.56 9.06
N LEU A 234 4.12 -14.66 8.71
CA LEU A 234 4.09 -15.88 9.52
C LEU A 234 5.50 -16.49 9.66
N SER A 235 6.33 -16.42 8.62
CA SER A 235 7.70 -16.96 8.70
C SER A 235 8.57 -16.25 9.76
N VAL A 236 8.35 -14.96 10.02
CA VAL A 236 9.01 -14.23 11.12
C VAL A 236 8.64 -14.83 12.48
N LEU A 237 7.34 -15.10 12.69
CA LEU A 237 6.85 -15.68 13.94
C LEU A 237 7.35 -17.11 14.13
N LEU A 238 7.32 -17.92 13.06
CA LEU A 238 7.83 -19.28 13.08
C LEU A 238 9.34 -19.32 13.39
N ALA A 239 10.12 -18.43 12.79
CA ALA A 239 11.56 -18.32 13.06
C ALA A 239 11.84 -17.98 14.53
N ALA A 240 11.05 -17.10 15.15
CA ALA A 240 11.16 -16.77 16.58
C ALA A 240 10.79 -17.93 17.50
N LEU A 241 9.96 -18.86 17.03
CA LEU A 241 9.58 -20.09 17.73
C LEU A 241 10.55 -21.26 17.45
N GLY A 242 11.64 -21.03 16.71
CA GLY A 242 12.64 -22.05 16.40
C GLY A 242 12.33 -22.91 15.17
N TYR A 243 11.29 -22.59 14.39
CA TYR A 243 11.00 -23.28 13.14
C TYR A 243 11.69 -22.58 11.97
N ARG A 244 12.82 -23.14 11.50
CA ARG A 244 13.55 -22.61 10.35
C ARG A 244 13.39 -23.50 9.11
N PRO A 245 13.30 -22.92 7.89
CA PRO A 245 13.10 -23.69 6.65
C PRO A 245 14.24 -24.66 6.29
N ASP A 246 15.43 -24.45 6.84
CA ASP A 246 16.65 -25.24 6.61
C ASP A 246 16.88 -26.35 7.66
N GLY A 247 16.01 -26.46 8.67
CA GLY A 247 16.10 -27.50 9.70
C GLY A 247 17.24 -27.32 10.71
N SER A 248 17.92 -26.17 10.71
CA SER A 248 18.87 -25.83 11.77
C SER A 248 18.10 -25.36 13.02
N ALA A 249 18.27 -26.08 14.12
CA ALA A 249 17.74 -25.74 15.44
C ALA A 249 18.60 -24.64 16.08
#